data_AF-A0A239CP85-F1
#
_entry.id   AF-A0A239CP85-F1
#
_cell.length_a   1.000
_cell.length_b   1.000
_cell.length_c   1.000
_cell.angle_alpha   90.00
_cell.angle_beta   90.00
_cell.angle_gamma   90.00
#
_symmetry.space_group_name_H-M   'P 1'
#
loop_
_entity.id
_entity.type
_entity.pdbx_description
1 polymer ?
#
loop_
_entity_poly.entity_id
_entity_poly.type
_entity_poly.pdbx_seq_one_letter_code
_entity_poly.pdbx_strand_id
1 'polypeptide(L)'
;MLISEVLPFTGEIRELVDTTSTAADVLHHLGVPDSLPQQRCTLVEVEKLELGPGTLMVALLGDKAPDDTGPEQLAPALRRMKLGARALLLTTWPAAELLPRGLPGPLASAGCQCVAVVAIDEASPHGVQCAVLVERTDVFPPPGSGWDPHGEDVRDQRIADLEQIAEKHAEALRESTGQLAKTRKRLATIEGSIAFRAGQVLVAGSRNPAKAAVSVPAGLARLWREGRSRPTGAPVPAQPVPARPAARVVPDRVVPIALPSAAPDRHAAPARITMTAPPRMLVPRKLSQQGLAAYEPAAFACFLAALDVAGPGEVLDIGANVGIYAGIASALTRRTVRAFEPAPELAEVAARFAADNQLGYSVETLALGAENGTATFYMSDSSDTSNSLAKGFRESSEQFTVTVETLDSYAARTGMVPAVMKVDTETTEPDVLAGAAATIAEHRPWILCEVLAGRGEDRLEKVVAPFGYHWYHVTSEVPYLERDTIEGDRTYEHLMYLFAPEVPDERFWTAVRDRTAELAGCTVERAVP
;
A
#
# COMPACT_ATOMS: atom_id res chain seq x y z
N MET A 1 5.02 7.89 -21.46
CA MET A 1 3.85 7.81 -20.56
C MET A 1 2.74 8.73 -21.06
N LEU A 2 1.47 8.31 -20.89
CA LEU A 2 0.28 9.01 -21.40
C LEU A 2 -0.24 10.02 -20.37
N ILE A 3 -0.67 11.18 -20.85
CA ILE A 3 -1.18 12.28 -20.02
C ILE A 3 -2.40 11.89 -19.14
N SER A 4 -3.10 10.80 -19.47
CA SER A 4 -4.15 10.17 -18.65
C SER A 4 -3.72 9.81 -17.21
N GLU A 5 -2.42 9.77 -16.93
CA GLU A 5 -1.86 9.53 -15.58
C GLU A 5 -1.98 10.73 -14.65
N VAL A 6 -2.26 11.94 -15.18
CA VAL A 6 -2.45 13.15 -14.37
C VAL A 6 -3.90 13.27 -13.87
N LEU A 7 -4.87 12.74 -14.61
CA LEU A 7 -6.31 12.81 -14.30
C LEU A 7 -6.71 12.29 -12.90
N PRO A 8 -6.13 11.21 -12.35
CA PRO A 8 -6.46 10.78 -10.99
C PRO A 8 -6.14 11.83 -9.92
N PHE A 9 -5.22 12.75 -10.22
CA PHE A 9 -4.76 13.77 -9.29
C PHE A 9 -5.52 15.08 -9.43
N THR A 10 -6.33 15.28 -10.48
CA THR A 10 -7.02 16.55 -10.72
C THR A 10 -8.28 16.75 -9.86
N GLY A 11 -8.85 15.68 -9.28
CA GLY A 11 -10.08 15.76 -8.47
C GLY A 11 -11.34 15.99 -9.32
N GLU A 12 -12.45 16.39 -8.69
CA GLU A 12 -13.71 16.72 -9.40
C GLU A 12 -13.57 18.05 -10.15
N ILE A 13 -13.33 18.01 -11.46
CA ILE A 13 -13.26 19.20 -12.33
C ILE A 13 -14.67 19.51 -12.85
N ARG A 14 -15.09 20.77 -12.72
CA ARG A 14 -16.39 21.28 -13.20
C ARG A 14 -16.26 22.22 -14.39
N GLU A 15 -15.11 22.84 -14.57
CA GLU A 15 -14.80 23.72 -15.70
C GLU A 15 -13.29 23.79 -15.97
N LEU A 16 -12.95 24.10 -17.22
CA LEU A 16 -11.58 24.21 -17.69
C LEU A 16 -11.30 25.62 -18.20
N VAL A 17 -10.20 26.22 -17.73
CA VAL A 17 -9.68 27.49 -18.24
C VAL A 17 -8.39 27.22 -18.99
N ASP A 18 -8.47 27.23 -20.31
CA ASP A 18 -7.35 26.96 -21.21
C ASP A 18 -6.65 28.27 -21.54
N THR A 19 -5.40 28.43 -21.09
CA THR A 19 -4.58 29.62 -21.36
C THR A 19 -3.66 29.45 -22.56
N THR A 20 -3.75 28.31 -23.24
CA THR A 20 -2.91 28.00 -24.39
C THR A 20 -3.57 28.47 -25.68
N SER A 21 -2.77 28.99 -26.60
CA SER A 21 -3.24 29.44 -27.92
C SER A 21 -3.55 28.28 -28.87
N THR A 22 -2.94 27.11 -28.65
CA THR A 22 -2.80 26.03 -29.64
C THR A 22 -3.29 24.64 -29.18
N ALA A 23 -3.80 24.48 -27.95
CA ALA A 23 -4.16 23.17 -27.41
C ALA A 23 -5.58 22.67 -27.73
N ALA A 24 -6.00 22.69 -29.00
CA ALA A 24 -7.16 21.86 -29.36
C ALA A 24 -6.83 20.36 -29.23
N ASP A 25 -5.58 19.97 -29.48
CA ASP A 25 -5.17 18.56 -29.51
C ASP A 25 -4.71 18.03 -28.14
N VAL A 26 -4.07 18.86 -27.29
CA VAL A 26 -3.49 18.38 -26.01
C VAL A 26 -4.58 18.07 -24.97
N LEU A 27 -5.66 18.85 -24.92
CA LEU A 27 -6.80 18.61 -24.02
C LEU A 27 -7.60 17.36 -24.40
N HIS A 28 -7.71 17.08 -25.71
CA HIS A 28 -8.27 15.82 -26.22
C HIS A 28 -7.40 14.62 -25.78
N HIS A 29 -6.07 14.77 -25.84
CA HIS A 29 -5.13 13.74 -25.35
C HIS A 29 -5.08 13.59 -23.82
N LEU A 30 -5.47 14.64 -23.08
CA LEU A 30 -5.66 14.59 -21.63
C LEU A 30 -6.87 13.75 -21.21
N GLY A 31 -7.74 13.33 -22.13
CA GLY A 31 -8.94 12.55 -21.80
C GLY A 31 -10.01 13.36 -21.05
N VAL A 32 -9.96 14.70 -21.16
CA VAL A 32 -10.99 15.56 -20.59
C VAL A 32 -12.31 15.32 -21.35
N PRO A 33 -13.44 15.09 -20.66
CA PRO A 33 -14.72 14.87 -21.33
C PRO A 33 -15.12 16.08 -22.19
N ASP A 34 -15.54 15.85 -23.43
CA ASP A 34 -16.08 16.90 -24.31
C ASP A 34 -17.30 17.63 -23.71
N SER A 35 -17.93 17.04 -22.69
CA SER A 35 -19.05 17.62 -21.94
C SER A 35 -18.64 18.66 -20.88
N LEU A 36 -17.34 18.83 -20.61
CA LEU A 36 -16.85 19.79 -19.62
C LEU A 36 -16.84 21.21 -20.21
N PRO A 37 -17.44 22.21 -19.54
CA PRO A 37 -17.35 23.60 -19.97
C PRO A 37 -15.89 24.07 -20.08
N GLN A 38 -15.49 24.54 -21.25
CA GLN A 38 -14.15 25.06 -21.53
C GLN A 38 -14.21 26.54 -21.92
N GLN A 39 -13.38 27.36 -21.28
CA GLN A 39 -13.17 28.75 -21.63
C GLN A 39 -11.70 28.97 -22.03
N ARG A 40 -11.47 29.50 -23.23
CA ARG A 40 -10.13 29.87 -23.69
C ARG A 40 -9.87 31.35 -23.44
N CYS A 41 -8.74 31.65 -22.80
CA CYS A 41 -8.38 33.01 -22.38
C CYS A 41 -6.87 33.19 -22.52
N THR A 42 -6.37 34.40 -22.66
CA THR A 42 -4.96 34.71 -22.43
C THR A 42 -4.65 34.72 -20.92
N LEU A 43 -3.39 34.59 -20.52
CA LEU A 43 -3.00 34.73 -19.11
C LEU A 43 -3.43 36.07 -18.50
N VAL A 44 -3.41 37.15 -19.29
CA VAL A 44 -3.88 38.48 -18.90
C VAL A 44 -5.39 38.52 -18.67
N GLU A 45 -6.17 37.73 -19.43
CA GLU A 45 -7.61 37.62 -19.24
C GLU A 45 -7.97 36.75 -18.03
N VAL A 46 -7.16 35.73 -17.71
CA VAL A 46 -7.32 34.91 -16.50
C VAL A 46 -7.23 35.76 -15.24
N GLU A 47 -6.44 36.84 -15.24
CA GLU A 47 -6.35 37.73 -14.09
C GLU A 47 -7.70 38.35 -13.69
N LYS A 48 -8.61 38.46 -14.67
CA LYS A 48 -9.97 39.01 -14.52
C LYS A 48 -11.02 37.95 -14.17
N LEU A 49 -10.64 36.67 -14.18
CA LEU A 49 -11.52 35.55 -13.84
C LEU A 49 -11.37 35.18 -12.36
N GLU A 50 -12.42 34.60 -11.78
CA GLU A 50 -12.34 33.94 -10.47
C GLU A 50 -12.19 32.43 -10.68
N LEU A 51 -11.02 31.88 -10.36
CA LEU A 51 -10.76 30.43 -10.45
C LEU A 51 -11.05 29.78 -9.10
N GLY A 52 -12.16 29.04 -9.02
CA GLY A 52 -12.65 28.42 -7.78
C GLY A 52 -12.24 26.95 -7.60
N PRO A 53 -12.59 26.33 -6.46
CA PRO A 53 -12.48 24.89 -6.28
C PRO A 53 -13.34 24.17 -7.34
N GLY A 54 -12.71 23.34 -8.17
CA GLY A 54 -13.34 22.67 -9.32
C GLY A 54 -13.02 23.30 -10.68
N THR A 55 -12.32 24.43 -10.71
CA THR A 55 -11.73 25.00 -11.93
C THR A 55 -10.32 24.43 -12.12
N LEU A 56 -10.04 23.87 -13.32
CA LEU A 56 -8.68 23.49 -13.71
C LEU A 56 -8.13 24.51 -14.72
N MET A 57 -7.09 25.26 -14.34
CA MET A 57 -6.36 26.12 -15.28
C MET A 57 -5.30 25.30 -16.01
N VAL A 58 -5.17 25.44 -17.32
CA VAL A 58 -4.12 24.75 -18.11
C VAL A 58 -3.24 25.78 -18.80
N ALA A 59 -1.92 25.67 -18.60
CA ALA A 59 -0.93 26.56 -19.19
C ALA A 59 0.24 25.78 -19.81
N LEU A 60 0.86 26.34 -20.85
CA LEU A 60 2.04 25.79 -21.53
C LEU A 60 3.29 26.64 -21.22
N LEU A 61 4.35 25.99 -20.76
CA LEU A 61 5.65 26.57 -20.43
C LEU A 61 6.71 26.00 -21.39
N GLY A 62 7.58 26.85 -21.92
CA GLY A 62 8.62 26.39 -22.85
C GLY A 62 9.51 27.49 -23.41
N ASP A 63 10.31 27.14 -24.41
CA ASP A 63 11.22 28.07 -25.11
C ASP A 63 11.05 28.07 -26.65
N LYS A 64 10.17 27.22 -27.20
CA LYS A 64 10.19 26.79 -28.61
C LYS A 64 8.99 27.23 -29.45
N ALA A 65 8.01 27.94 -28.90
CA ALA A 65 6.84 28.43 -29.64
C ALA A 65 6.44 29.87 -29.24
N PRO A 66 5.69 30.63 -30.09
CA PRO A 66 5.34 32.04 -29.83
C PRO A 66 4.42 32.26 -28.61
N ASP A 67 3.88 31.19 -28.02
CA ASP A 67 2.94 31.21 -26.89
C ASP A 67 3.51 30.53 -25.62
N ASP A 68 4.77 30.12 -25.67
CA ASP A 68 5.44 29.55 -24.51
C ASP A 68 5.64 30.64 -23.47
N THR A 69 5.06 30.42 -22.30
CA THR A 69 5.10 31.38 -21.21
C THR A 69 6.29 31.08 -20.30
N GLY A 70 7.04 32.10 -19.89
CA GLY A 70 8.08 31.95 -18.88
C GLY A 70 7.48 31.74 -17.47
N PRO A 71 8.14 31.02 -16.55
CA PRO A 71 7.62 30.76 -15.20
C PRO A 71 7.16 32.01 -14.43
N GLU A 72 7.86 33.14 -14.61
CA GLU A 72 7.52 34.41 -13.96
C GLU A 72 6.22 35.04 -14.47
N GLN A 73 5.87 34.83 -15.75
CA GLN A 73 4.66 35.37 -16.35
C GLN A 73 3.39 34.63 -15.88
N LEU A 74 3.56 33.45 -15.27
CA LEU A 74 2.47 32.62 -14.74
C LEU A 74 2.02 33.04 -13.33
N ALA A 75 2.93 33.61 -12.52
CA ALA A 75 2.67 33.94 -11.11
C ALA A 75 1.43 34.84 -10.90
N PRO A 76 1.17 35.89 -11.71
CA PRO A 76 -0.03 36.72 -11.57
C PRO A 76 -1.34 35.93 -11.73
N ALA A 77 -1.40 35.03 -12.72
CA ALA A 77 -2.57 34.18 -12.96
C ALA A 77 -2.81 33.20 -11.81
N LEU A 78 -1.75 32.55 -11.32
CA LEU A 78 -1.83 31.61 -10.19
C LEU A 78 -2.31 32.28 -8.89
N ARG A 79 -1.92 33.54 -8.64
CA ARG A 79 -2.36 34.29 -7.44
C ARG A 79 -3.87 34.51 -7.37
N ARG A 80 -4.57 34.46 -8.51
CA ARG A 80 -6.02 34.66 -8.61
C ARG A 80 -6.82 33.39 -8.32
N MET A 81 -6.15 32.26 -8.27
CA MET A 81 -6.74 31.00 -7.82
C MET A 81 -7.18 31.11 -6.37
N LYS A 82 -8.42 30.70 -6.08
CA LYS A 82 -8.91 30.50 -4.71
C LYS A 82 -8.23 29.26 -4.10
N LEU A 83 -8.21 29.18 -2.78
CA LEU A 83 -7.67 28.00 -2.07
C LEU A 83 -8.35 26.72 -2.57
N GLY A 84 -7.55 25.68 -2.83
CA GLY A 84 -8.01 24.40 -3.38
C GLY A 84 -8.26 24.40 -4.90
N ALA A 85 -8.15 25.53 -5.59
CA ALA A 85 -8.15 25.54 -7.06
C ALA A 85 -6.82 24.96 -7.59
N ARG A 86 -6.87 24.35 -8.79
CA ARG A 86 -5.75 23.62 -9.37
C ARG A 86 -5.35 24.13 -10.73
N ALA A 87 -4.07 24.02 -11.04
CA ALA A 87 -3.49 24.35 -12.32
C ALA A 87 -2.65 23.19 -12.84
N LEU A 88 -2.75 22.90 -14.13
CA LEU A 88 -1.94 21.95 -14.84
C LEU A 88 -0.99 22.71 -15.75
N LEU A 89 0.31 22.65 -15.43
CA LEU A 89 1.36 23.30 -16.19
C LEU A 89 2.04 22.26 -17.08
N LEU A 90 1.86 22.39 -18.39
CA LEU A 90 2.49 21.54 -19.37
C LEU A 90 3.82 22.19 -19.77
N THR A 91 4.91 21.44 -19.74
CA THR A 91 6.24 21.99 -20.02
C THR A 91 6.87 21.31 -21.24
N THR A 92 7.50 22.10 -22.10
CA THR A 92 8.36 21.55 -23.18
C THR A 92 9.72 21.06 -22.65
N TRP A 93 9.98 21.27 -21.36
CA TRP A 93 11.18 20.84 -20.66
C TRP A 93 10.95 19.51 -19.93
N PRO A 94 11.97 18.66 -19.79
CA PRO A 94 11.89 17.49 -18.93
C PRO A 94 11.81 17.89 -17.44
N ALA A 95 11.35 16.97 -16.59
CA ALA A 95 11.18 17.21 -15.16
C ALA A 95 12.47 17.71 -14.46
N ALA A 96 13.63 17.22 -14.90
CA ALA A 96 14.94 17.63 -14.37
C ALA A 96 15.26 19.12 -14.60
N GLU A 97 14.66 19.76 -15.60
CA GLU A 97 14.90 21.17 -15.91
C GLU A 97 13.98 22.14 -15.13
N LEU A 98 12.95 21.65 -14.42
CA LEU A 98 12.00 22.53 -13.72
C LEU A 98 12.68 23.40 -12.64
N LEU A 99 13.65 22.84 -11.91
CA LEU A 99 14.42 23.54 -10.89
C LEU A 99 15.43 24.55 -11.49
N PRO A 100 16.33 24.15 -12.42
CA PRO A 100 17.24 25.08 -13.11
C PRO A 100 16.53 26.26 -13.80
N ARG A 101 15.31 26.05 -14.28
CA ARG A 101 14.49 27.07 -14.96
C ARG A 101 13.74 27.99 -14.01
N GLY A 102 13.86 27.77 -12.69
CA GLY A 102 13.32 28.66 -11.67
C GLY A 102 11.82 28.53 -11.43
N LEU A 103 11.15 27.45 -11.85
CA LEU A 103 9.70 27.26 -11.65
C LEU A 103 9.23 27.37 -10.17
N PRO A 104 9.97 26.88 -9.16
CA PRO A 104 9.51 26.94 -7.76
C PRO A 104 9.27 28.36 -7.23
N GLY A 105 10.04 29.35 -7.67
CA GLY A 105 9.94 30.73 -7.20
C GLY A 105 8.57 31.35 -7.47
N PRO A 106 8.12 31.38 -8.74
CA PRO A 106 6.77 31.80 -9.13
C PRO A 106 5.66 31.06 -8.39
N LEU A 107 5.75 29.73 -8.24
CA LEU A 107 4.75 28.92 -7.51
C LEU A 107 4.65 29.34 -6.04
N ALA A 108 5.79 29.44 -5.35
CA ALA A 108 5.83 29.88 -3.95
C ALA A 108 5.31 31.31 -3.79
N SER A 109 5.69 32.23 -4.69
CA SER A 109 5.22 33.62 -4.68
C SER A 109 3.73 33.76 -4.97
N ALA A 110 3.14 32.75 -5.64
CA ALA A 110 1.71 32.67 -5.88
C ALA A 110 0.96 31.92 -4.77
N GLY A 111 1.68 31.40 -3.78
CA GLY A 111 1.15 30.61 -2.69
C GLY A 111 0.59 29.26 -3.17
N CYS A 112 1.27 28.65 -4.13
CA CYS A 112 0.89 27.37 -4.71
C CYS A 112 1.92 26.29 -4.37
N GLN A 113 1.45 25.06 -4.19
CA GLN A 113 2.27 23.87 -3.98
C GLN A 113 2.22 22.97 -5.21
N CYS A 114 3.35 22.30 -5.49
CA CYS A 114 3.38 21.24 -6.48
C CYS A 114 2.80 19.96 -5.88
N VAL A 115 1.74 19.43 -6.48
CA VAL A 115 1.06 18.21 -6.05
C VAL A 115 1.65 16.97 -6.72
N ALA A 116 1.97 17.08 -8.02
CA ALA A 116 2.53 15.98 -8.80
C ALA A 116 3.35 16.50 -9.98
N VAL A 117 4.38 15.74 -10.36
CA VAL A 117 5.18 15.97 -11.58
C VAL A 117 5.18 14.67 -12.36
N VAL A 118 4.76 14.72 -13.62
CA VAL A 118 4.63 13.54 -14.49
C VAL A 118 5.45 13.76 -15.76
N ALA A 119 6.35 12.83 -16.06
CA ALA A 119 7.10 12.83 -17.32
C ALA A 119 6.21 12.31 -18.46
N ILE A 120 6.23 13.01 -19.60
CA ILE A 120 5.44 12.68 -20.78
C ILE A 120 6.38 12.16 -21.87
N ASP A 121 5.92 11.15 -22.63
CA ASP A 121 6.72 10.52 -23.70
C ASP A 121 7.06 11.48 -24.85
N GLU A 122 8.15 11.20 -25.59
CA GLU A 122 8.63 12.01 -26.72
C GLU A 122 7.61 12.18 -27.87
N ALA A 123 6.56 11.35 -27.91
CA ALA A 123 5.50 11.40 -28.91
C ALA A 123 4.38 12.42 -28.59
N SER A 124 4.53 13.27 -27.57
CA SER A 124 3.52 14.25 -27.18
C SER A 124 3.32 15.35 -28.23
N PRO A 125 2.08 15.81 -28.49
CA PRO A 125 1.84 17.00 -29.29
C PRO A 125 2.61 18.20 -28.74
N HIS A 126 3.09 19.08 -29.62
CA HIS A 126 3.79 20.32 -29.28
C HIS A 126 5.07 20.16 -28.42
N GLY A 127 5.64 18.96 -28.33
CA GLY A 127 6.91 18.74 -27.65
C GLY A 127 6.84 18.86 -26.13
N VAL A 128 5.65 18.67 -25.54
CA VAL A 128 5.48 18.60 -24.09
C VAL A 128 6.21 17.38 -23.55
N GLN A 129 7.10 17.58 -22.59
CA GLN A 129 7.92 16.53 -21.98
C GLN A 129 7.55 16.29 -20.52
N CYS A 130 6.83 17.22 -19.88
CA CYS A 130 6.43 17.06 -18.49
C CYS A 130 5.12 17.82 -18.20
N ALA A 131 4.34 17.31 -17.25
CA ALA A 131 3.16 17.95 -16.69
C ALA A 131 3.33 18.13 -15.18
N VAL A 132 3.05 19.33 -14.69
CA VAL A 132 3.15 19.70 -13.28
C VAL A 132 1.77 20.09 -12.78
N LEU A 133 1.24 19.33 -11.83
CA LEU A 133 -0.01 19.66 -11.15
C LEU A 133 0.28 20.54 -9.94
N VAL A 134 -0.41 21.67 -9.89
CA VAL A 134 -0.22 22.72 -8.89
C VAL A 134 -1.54 23.00 -8.20
N GLU A 135 -1.52 23.22 -6.89
CA GLU A 135 -2.69 23.57 -6.09
C GLU A 135 -2.43 24.83 -5.27
N ARG A 136 -3.42 25.72 -5.19
CA ARG A 136 -3.37 26.90 -4.33
C ARG A 136 -3.64 26.48 -2.88
N THR A 137 -2.70 26.77 -1.98
CA THR A 137 -2.78 26.43 -0.55
C THR A 137 -2.45 27.63 0.34
N ASP A 138 -2.96 27.63 1.57
CA ASP A 138 -2.61 28.54 2.66
C ASP A 138 -1.62 27.91 3.65
N VAL A 139 -1.39 26.60 3.55
CA VAL A 139 -0.44 25.85 4.38
C VAL A 139 0.88 25.71 3.62
N PHE A 140 1.88 26.46 4.06
CA PHE A 140 3.29 26.20 3.72
C PHE A 140 3.94 25.44 4.88
N PRO A 141 4.81 24.45 4.61
CA PRO A 141 5.62 23.86 5.68
C PRO A 141 6.41 24.97 6.39
N PRO A 142 6.55 24.92 7.73
CA PRO A 142 7.16 26.00 8.48
C PRO A 142 8.62 26.25 8.04
N PRO A 143 9.10 27.50 8.02
CA PRO A 143 10.51 27.79 7.75
C PRO A 143 11.35 27.15 8.87
N GLY A 144 12.13 26.11 8.53
CA GLY A 144 12.94 25.37 9.51
C GLY A 144 13.01 23.86 9.30
N SER A 145 12.22 23.27 8.41
CA SER A 145 12.32 21.84 8.05
C SER A 145 13.47 21.51 7.07
N GLY A 146 14.55 22.30 7.06
CA GLY A 146 15.73 22.07 6.23
C GLY A 146 15.88 22.92 4.96
N TRP A 147 15.14 24.03 4.84
CA TRP A 147 15.43 25.02 3.78
C TRP A 147 16.48 26.03 4.30
N ASP A 148 17.76 25.69 4.15
CA ASP A 148 18.87 26.64 4.30
C ASP A 148 19.28 27.18 2.91
N PRO A 149 19.07 28.48 2.62
CA PRO A 149 19.49 29.10 1.37
C PRO A 149 21.01 29.22 1.20
N HIS A 150 21.85 28.71 2.11
CA HIS A 150 23.31 28.89 2.06
C HIS A 150 24.23 27.64 2.05
N GLY A 151 23.73 26.40 1.98
CA GLY A 151 24.59 25.20 1.88
C GLY A 151 24.54 24.52 0.50
N GLU A 152 25.55 24.70 -0.35
CA GLU A 152 25.66 24.00 -1.65
C GLU A 152 25.90 22.48 -1.47
N ASP A 153 26.82 22.08 -0.57
CA ASP A 153 27.19 20.66 -0.38
C ASP A 153 26.05 19.77 0.15
N VAL A 154 25.16 20.30 1.00
CA VAL A 154 24.04 19.53 1.58
C VAL A 154 22.90 19.35 0.57
N ARG A 155 22.77 20.28 -0.40
CA ARG A 155 21.77 20.18 -1.47
C ARG A 155 22.15 19.12 -2.49
N ASP A 156 23.41 19.09 -2.91
CA ASP A 156 23.86 18.16 -3.94
C ASP A 156 23.76 16.70 -3.46
N GLN A 157 24.09 16.44 -2.18
CA GLN A 157 23.90 15.12 -1.59
C GLN A 157 22.42 14.74 -1.50
N ARG A 158 21.55 15.67 -1.07
CA ARG A 158 20.10 15.41 -0.97
C ARG A 158 19.47 15.19 -2.35
N ILE A 159 19.93 15.91 -3.38
CA ILE A 159 19.49 15.73 -4.77
C ILE A 159 19.92 14.36 -5.27
N ALA A 160 21.17 13.95 -5.04
CA ALA A 160 21.66 12.63 -5.42
C ALA A 160 20.87 11.49 -4.73
N ASP A 161 20.56 11.64 -3.44
CA ASP A 161 19.77 10.66 -2.69
C ASP A 161 18.33 10.57 -3.24
N LEU A 162 17.71 11.72 -3.56
CA LEU A 162 16.37 11.79 -4.15
C LEU A 162 16.33 11.24 -5.58
N GLU A 163 17.37 11.48 -6.39
CA GLU A 163 17.51 10.92 -7.73
C GLU A 163 17.65 9.40 -7.69
N GLN A 164 18.43 8.87 -6.74
CA GLN A 164 18.59 7.43 -6.55
C GLN A 164 17.27 6.76 -6.11
N ILE A 165 16.50 7.41 -5.23
CA ILE A 165 15.17 6.97 -4.83
C ILE A 165 14.24 7.00 -6.06
N ALA A 166 14.18 8.12 -6.79
CA ALA A 166 13.33 8.26 -7.97
C ALA A 166 13.61 7.21 -9.04
N GLU A 167 14.89 6.90 -9.31
CA GLU A 167 15.32 5.86 -10.24
C GLU A 167 14.79 4.47 -9.82
N LYS A 168 14.95 4.13 -8.53
CA LYS A 168 14.47 2.87 -7.96
C LYS A 168 12.95 2.72 -8.04
N HIS A 169 12.22 3.80 -7.78
CA HIS A 169 10.77 3.82 -7.91
C HIS A 169 10.32 3.75 -9.38
N ALA A 170 11.03 4.42 -10.29
CA ALA A 170 10.76 4.37 -11.73
C ALA A 170 11.00 2.98 -12.32
N GLU A 171 12.00 2.24 -11.83
CA GLU A 171 12.26 0.86 -12.23
C GLU A 171 11.16 -0.09 -11.72
N ALA A 172 10.75 0.04 -10.45
CA ALA A 172 9.63 -0.70 -9.89
C ALA A 172 8.30 -0.43 -10.63
N LEU A 173 8.07 0.83 -11.03
CA LEU A 173 6.89 1.22 -11.80
C LEU A 173 6.93 0.65 -13.23
N ARG A 174 8.11 0.63 -13.88
CA ARG A 174 8.31 -0.02 -15.20
C ARG A 174 8.04 -1.53 -15.15
N GLU A 175 8.47 -2.20 -14.08
CA GLU A 175 8.20 -3.62 -13.91
C GLU A 175 6.71 -3.91 -13.69
N SER A 176 6.05 -3.12 -12.84
CA SER A 176 4.61 -3.23 -12.55
C SER A 176 3.74 -2.96 -13.79
N THR A 177 4.04 -1.89 -14.54
CA THR A 177 3.33 -1.57 -15.79
C THR A 177 3.53 -2.64 -16.87
N GLY A 178 4.72 -3.23 -16.96
CA GLY A 178 4.99 -4.38 -17.84
C GLY A 178 4.13 -5.61 -17.47
N GLN A 179 3.97 -5.89 -16.18
CA GLN A 179 3.09 -6.97 -15.70
C GLN A 179 1.61 -6.67 -15.98
N LEU A 180 1.14 -5.45 -15.74
CA LEU A 180 -0.23 -5.02 -16.04
C LEU A 180 -0.55 -5.12 -17.53
N ALA A 181 0.37 -4.72 -18.42
CA ALA A 181 0.20 -4.85 -19.86
C ALA A 181 0.09 -6.33 -20.28
N LYS A 182 0.90 -7.21 -19.69
CA LYS A 182 0.87 -8.66 -19.94
C LYS A 182 -0.42 -9.30 -19.44
N THR A 183 -0.92 -8.88 -18.28
CA THR A 183 -2.18 -9.36 -17.70
C THR A 183 -3.39 -8.86 -18.49
N ARG A 184 -3.44 -7.58 -18.86
CA ARG A 184 -4.49 -7.03 -19.75
C ARG A 184 -4.54 -7.74 -21.10
N LYS A 185 -3.39 -8.05 -21.70
CA LYS A 185 -3.33 -8.80 -22.96
C LYS A 185 -3.88 -10.23 -22.82
N ARG A 186 -3.61 -10.89 -21.68
CA ARG A 186 -4.17 -12.21 -21.36
C ARG A 186 -5.67 -12.14 -21.10
N LEU A 187 -6.14 -11.15 -20.35
CA LEU A 187 -7.56 -10.93 -20.07
C LEU A 187 -8.34 -10.68 -21.37
N ALA A 188 -7.88 -9.78 -22.23
CA ALA A 188 -8.50 -9.53 -23.54
C ALA A 188 -8.53 -10.78 -24.44
N THR A 189 -7.51 -11.66 -24.33
CA THR A 189 -7.48 -12.95 -25.04
C THR A 189 -8.54 -13.91 -24.51
N ILE A 190 -8.74 -13.96 -23.19
CA ILE A 190 -9.75 -14.79 -22.54
C ILE A 190 -11.16 -14.27 -22.83
N GLU A 191 -11.39 -12.96 -22.71
CA GLU A 191 -12.68 -12.30 -22.98
C GLU A 191 -13.08 -12.36 -24.46
N GLY A 192 -12.09 -12.37 -25.35
CA GLY A 192 -12.27 -12.61 -26.78
C GLY A 192 -12.58 -14.07 -27.14
N SER A 193 -12.39 -15.01 -26.21
CA SER A 193 -12.61 -16.43 -26.48
C SER A 193 -14.10 -16.78 -26.56
N ILE A 194 -14.43 -17.68 -27.48
CA ILE A 194 -15.79 -18.20 -27.65
C ILE A 194 -16.26 -18.91 -26.36
N ALA A 195 -15.33 -19.54 -25.62
CA ALA A 195 -15.62 -20.21 -24.36
C ALA A 195 -16.09 -19.23 -23.26
N PHE A 196 -15.41 -18.08 -23.12
CA PHE A 196 -15.80 -17.05 -22.15
C PHE A 196 -17.17 -16.43 -22.50
N ARG A 197 -17.40 -16.10 -23.78
CA ARG A 197 -18.68 -15.55 -24.25
C ARG A 197 -19.83 -16.56 -24.12
N ALA A 198 -19.58 -17.85 -24.37
CA ALA A 198 -20.55 -18.91 -24.12
C ALA A 198 -20.86 -19.05 -22.62
N GLY A 199 -19.84 -18.95 -21.75
CA GLY A 199 -20.00 -18.90 -20.30
C GLY A 199 -20.89 -17.75 -19.83
N GLN A 200 -20.71 -16.55 -20.39
CA GLN A 200 -21.57 -15.39 -20.09
C GLN A 200 -23.04 -15.62 -20.48
N VAL A 201 -23.30 -16.25 -21.64
CA VAL A 201 -24.67 -16.60 -22.07
C VAL A 201 -25.32 -17.61 -21.12
N LEU A 202 -24.55 -18.59 -20.63
CA LEU A 202 -25.03 -19.58 -19.66
C LEU A 202 -25.32 -18.97 -18.29
N VAL A 203 -24.44 -18.09 -17.78
CA VAL A 203 -24.62 -17.38 -16.51
C VAL A 203 -25.80 -16.39 -16.57
N ALA A 204 -25.98 -15.71 -17.70
CA ALA A 204 -27.16 -14.85 -17.89
C ALA A 204 -28.46 -15.66 -17.91
N GLY A 205 -28.42 -16.88 -18.46
CA GLY A 205 -29.53 -17.83 -18.41
C GLY A 205 -29.85 -18.31 -16.99
N SER A 206 -28.84 -18.65 -16.19
CA SER A 206 -29.05 -19.11 -14.80
C SER A 206 -29.63 -18.01 -13.90
N ARG A 207 -29.30 -16.74 -14.17
CA ARG A 207 -29.86 -15.58 -13.46
C ARG A 207 -31.31 -15.23 -13.85
N ASN A 208 -31.83 -15.76 -14.96
CA ASN A 208 -33.23 -15.55 -15.36
C ASN A 208 -33.87 -16.84 -15.95
N PRO A 209 -34.17 -17.83 -15.09
CA PRO A 209 -34.52 -19.19 -15.52
C PRO A 209 -35.80 -19.25 -16.37
N ALA A 210 -36.75 -18.33 -16.16
CA ALA A 210 -37.99 -18.25 -16.95
C ALA A 210 -37.74 -17.90 -18.44
N LYS A 211 -36.66 -17.19 -18.75
CA LYS A 211 -36.28 -16.83 -20.12
C LYS A 211 -35.15 -17.71 -20.69
N ALA A 212 -34.46 -18.47 -19.83
CA ALA A 212 -33.28 -19.26 -20.16
C ALA A 212 -33.52 -20.28 -21.28
N ALA A 213 -34.69 -20.93 -21.28
CA ALA A 213 -35.07 -21.94 -22.28
C ALA A 213 -35.08 -21.41 -23.72
N VAL A 214 -35.24 -20.09 -23.90
CA VAL A 214 -35.21 -19.43 -25.21
C VAL A 214 -33.93 -18.63 -25.41
N SER A 215 -33.46 -17.90 -24.39
CA SER A 215 -32.31 -16.99 -24.53
C SER A 215 -30.96 -17.70 -24.62
N VAL A 216 -30.78 -18.84 -23.93
CA VAL A 216 -29.51 -19.58 -23.94
C VAL A 216 -29.27 -20.28 -25.28
N PRO A 217 -30.23 -21.07 -25.85
CA PRO A 217 -30.04 -21.67 -27.17
C PRO A 217 -29.88 -20.62 -28.28
N ALA A 218 -30.65 -19.54 -28.24
CA ALA A 218 -30.55 -18.46 -29.23
C ALA A 218 -29.22 -17.71 -29.16
N GLY A 219 -28.71 -17.44 -27.95
CA GLY A 219 -27.41 -16.81 -27.72
C GLY A 219 -26.24 -17.68 -28.18
N LEU A 220 -26.27 -18.97 -27.87
CA LEU A 220 -25.25 -19.93 -28.34
C LEU A 220 -25.29 -20.10 -29.87
N ALA A 221 -26.48 -20.17 -30.48
CA ALA A 221 -26.64 -20.26 -31.94
C ALA A 221 -26.18 -18.98 -32.68
N ARG A 222 -26.22 -17.82 -32.03
CA ARG A 222 -25.68 -16.57 -32.56
C ARG A 222 -24.15 -16.58 -32.56
N LEU A 223 -23.52 -16.97 -31.44
CA LEU A 223 -22.07 -17.15 -31.33
C LEU A 223 -21.54 -18.18 -32.35
N TRP A 224 -22.31 -19.26 -32.59
CA TRP A 224 -21.97 -20.30 -33.56
C TRP A 224 -22.05 -19.82 -35.02
N ARG A 225 -22.95 -18.86 -35.33
CA ARG A 225 -23.04 -18.22 -36.65
C ARG A 225 -21.93 -17.19 -36.88
N GLU A 226 -21.58 -16.41 -35.86
CA GLU A 226 -20.48 -15.44 -35.90
C GLU A 226 -19.11 -16.13 -36.07
N GLY A 227 -18.96 -17.36 -35.57
CA GLY A 227 -17.76 -18.18 -35.78
C GLY A 227 -17.56 -18.74 -37.20
N ARG A 228 -18.56 -18.67 -38.10
CA ARG A 228 -18.50 -19.19 -39.48
C ARG A 228 -17.95 -18.19 -40.51
N SER A 229 -17.67 -16.95 -40.12
CA SER A 229 -17.19 -15.88 -41.02
C SER A 229 -15.67 -15.83 -41.21
N ARG A 230 -14.91 -16.79 -40.67
CA ARG A 230 -13.46 -16.95 -40.97
C ARG A 230 -13.24 -18.10 -41.96
N PRO A 231 -12.34 -17.96 -42.95
CA PRO A 231 -12.14 -18.98 -43.97
C PRO A 231 -11.67 -20.30 -43.36
N THR A 232 -12.26 -21.38 -43.88
CA THR A 232 -12.00 -22.78 -43.53
C THR A 232 -10.57 -23.18 -43.88
N GLY A 233 -9.70 -23.27 -42.88
CA GLY A 233 -8.54 -24.16 -42.91
C GLY A 233 -8.98 -25.59 -42.58
N ALA A 234 -8.40 -26.57 -43.27
CA ALA A 234 -8.73 -27.99 -43.20
C ALA A 234 -8.92 -28.53 -41.76
N PRO A 235 -9.74 -29.58 -41.55
CA PRO A 235 -9.90 -30.19 -40.24
C PRO A 235 -8.54 -30.72 -39.77
N VAL A 236 -7.96 -30.04 -38.79
CA VAL A 236 -6.84 -30.57 -38.01
C VAL A 236 -7.39 -31.85 -37.36
N PRO A 237 -6.77 -33.03 -37.60
CA PRO A 237 -7.18 -34.24 -36.90
C PRO A 237 -7.18 -33.93 -35.42
N ALA A 238 -8.22 -34.35 -34.70
CA ALA A 238 -8.35 -34.10 -33.27
C ALA A 238 -7.05 -34.55 -32.59
N GLN A 239 -6.16 -33.59 -32.33
CA GLN A 239 -5.07 -33.84 -31.43
C GLN A 239 -5.75 -34.18 -30.12
N PRO A 240 -5.36 -35.28 -29.45
CA PRO A 240 -5.84 -35.53 -28.11
C PRO A 240 -5.65 -34.22 -27.36
N VAL A 241 -6.74 -33.70 -26.79
CA VAL A 241 -6.69 -32.51 -25.93
C VAL A 241 -5.49 -32.75 -25.04
N PRO A 242 -4.39 -31.97 -25.14
CA PRO A 242 -3.28 -32.17 -24.23
C PRO A 242 -3.94 -32.01 -22.87
N ALA A 243 -3.88 -33.08 -22.06
CA ALA A 243 -4.37 -33.07 -20.70
C ALA A 243 -3.95 -31.71 -20.15
N ARG A 244 -4.94 -30.88 -19.77
CA ARG A 244 -4.78 -29.51 -19.26
C ARG A 244 -3.43 -29.48 -18.58
N PRO A 245 -2.37 -28.83 -19.16
CA PRO A 245 -1.01 -29.05 -18.70
C PRO A 245 -1.09 -28.86 -17.19
N ALA A 246 -0.81 -29.94 -16.45
CA ALA A 246 -0.99 -29.95 -15.00
C ALA A 246 -0.42 -28.63 -14.54
N ALA A 247 -1.26 -27.78 -13.91
CA ALA A 247 -0.89 -26.42 -13.55
C ALA A 247 0.53 -26.51 -13.02
N ARG A 248 1.51 -25.95 -13.76
CA ARG A 248 2.91 -26.28 -13.56
C ARG A 248 3.16 -25.99 -12.09
N VAL A 249 3.28 -27.04 -11.27
CA VAL A 249 3.31 -26.89 -9.82
C VAL A 249 4.62 -26.18 -9.57
N VAL A 250 4.53 -24.86 -9.35
CA VAL A 250 5.69 -24.09 -8.97
C VAL A 250 5.96 -24.55 -7.55
N PRO A 251 7.13 -25.15 -7.28
CA PRO A 251 7.43 -25.65 -5.95
C PRO A 251 7.35 -24.50 -4.95
N ASP A 252 6.94 -24.82 -3.74
CA ASP A 252 6.94 -23.87 -2.64
C ASP A 252 8.34 -23.32 -2.42
N ARG A 253 8.40 -22.05 -2.03
CA ARG A 253 9.63 -21.37 -1.65
C ARG A 253 10.01 -21.85 -0.25
N VAL A 254 11.21 -22.38 -0.13
CA VAL A 254 11.84 -22.69 1.15
C VAL A 254 12.74 -21.52 1.52
N VAL A 255 12.41 -20.85 2.64
CA VAL A 255 13.07 -19.64 3.11
C VAL A 255 13.75 -19.91 4.44
N PRO A 256 15.08 -20.12 4.48
CA PRO A 256 15.79 -20.15 5.74
C PRO A 256 15.83 -18.74 6.34
N ILE A 257 15.65 -18.64 7.66
CA ILE A 257 15.57 -17.39 8.42
C ILE A 257 16.55 -17.52 9.59
N ALA A 258 17.61 -16.71 9.57
CA ALA A 258 18.55 -16.62 10.69
C ALA A 258 17.90 -15.95 11.89
N LEU A 259 18.04 -16.54 13.08
CA LEU A 259 17.50 -15.97 14.30
C LEU A 259 18.49 -15.01 14.99
N PRO A 260 18.00 -14.00 15.73
CA PRO A 260 18.82 -13.18 16.61
C PRO A 260 19.69 -14.07 17.51
N SER A 261 20.99 -13.79 17.60
CA SER A 261 21.87 -14.53 18.51
C SER A 261 21.43 -14.28 19.93
N ALA A 262 20.91 -15.30 20.60
CA ALA A 262 20.57 -15.22 22.02
C ALA A 262 21.84 -14.90 22.84
N ALA A 263 21.78 -13.86 23.69
CA ALA A 263 22.74 -13.68 24.78
C ALA A 263 22.84 -14.99 25.60
N PRO A 264 24.01 -15.30 26.22
CA PRO A 264 24.27 -16.60 26.85
C PRO A 264 23.24 -17.06 27.90
N ASP A 265 22.51 -16.13 28.51
CA ASP A 265 21.51 -16.39 29.55
C ASP A 265 20.08 -16.61 29.01
N ARG A 266 19.87 -16.47 27.69
CA ARG A 266 18.57 -16.65 27.03
C ARG A 266 18.43 -18.11 26.54
N HIS A 267 17.19 -18.56 26.36
CA HIS A 267 16.90 -19.94 25.94
C HIS A 267 17.70 -20.31 24.68
N ALA A 268 18.20 -21.55 24.61
CA ALA A 268 18.95 -22.07 23.47
C ALA A 268 18.03 -22.18 22.23
N ALA A 269 17.83 -21.05 21.56
CA ALA A 269 17.11 -20.97 20.29
C ALA A 269 17.96 -21.62 19.19
N PRO A 270 17.31 -22.21 18.16
CA PRO A 270 18.04 -22.67 16.99
C PRO A 270 18.72 -21.48 16.30
N ALA A 271 19.86 -21.69 15.65
CA ALA A 271 20.53 -20.60 14.91
C ALA A 271 19.68 -20.07 13.73
N ARG A 272 18.74 -20.89 13.24
CA ARG A 272 17.82 -20.58 12.15
C ARG A 272 16.55 -21.41 12.22
N ILE A 273 15.51 -20.92 11.55
CA ILE A 273 14.26 -21.63 11.25
C ILE A 273 13.97 -21.54 9.75
N THR A 274 13.06 -22.36 9.23
CA THR A 274 12.76 -22.45 7.80
C THR A 274 11.28 -22.29 7.53
N MET A 275 10.89 -21.36 6.66
CA MET A 275 9.51 -21.19 6.23
C MET A 275 9.31 -21.78 4.83
N THR A 276 8.32 -22.65 4.69
CA THR A 276 7.88 -23.18 3.40
C THR A 276 6.56 -22.52 3.01
N ALA A 277 6.52 -21.80 1.89
CA ALA A 277 5.32 -21.05 1.48
C ALA A 277 5.17 -20.97 -0.05
N PRO A 278 3.94 -20.80 -0.57
CA PRO A 278 3.70 -20.58 -1.99
C PRO A 278 4.53 -19.41 -2.56
N PRO A 279 5.12 -19.54 -3.75
CA PRO A 279 6.08 -18.59 -4.29
C PRO A 279 5.50 -17.20 -4.63
N ARG A 280 4.17 -17.07 -4.60
CA ARG A 280 3.44 -15.82 -4.85
C ARG A 280 3.32 -14.91 -3.63
N MET A 281 3.55 -15.42 -2.42
CA MET A 281 3.43 -14.66 -1.17
C MET A 281 4.59 -13.67 -1.03
N LEU A 282 4.27 -12.42 -0.68
CA LEU A 282 5.19 -11.30 -0.61
C LEU A 282 6.12 -11.43 0.59
N VAL A 283 5.61 -11.81 1.77
CA VAL A 283 6.42 -11.90 2.99
C VAL A 283 7.54 -12.94 2.84
N PRO A 284 7.27 -14.21 2.43
CA PRO A 284 8.33 -15.17 2.13
C PRO A 284 9.30 -14.70 1.05
N ARG A 285 8.81 -13.97 0.03
CA ARG A 285 9.68 -13.41 -1.01
C ARG A 285 10.62 -12.36 -0.43
N LYS A 286 10.12 -11.39 0.33
CA LYS A 286 10.92 -10.35 0.99
C LYS A 286 11.97 -10.97 1.92
N LEU A 287 11.55 -11.88 2.80
CA LEU A 287 12.47 -12.58 3.72
C LEU A 287 13.56 -13.36 2.97
N SER A 288 13.23 -14.02 1.85
CA SER A 288 14.25 -14.71 1.04
C SER A 288 15.23 -13.79 0.32
N GLN A 289 14.85 -12.53 0.08
CA GLN A 289 15.68 -11.56 -0.63
C GLN A 289 16.52 -10.71 0.32
N GLN A 290 15.99 -10.42 1.51
CA GLN A 290 16.51 -9.38 2.40
C GLN A 290 16.87 -9.90 3.81
N GLY A 291 16.39 -11.10 4.18
CA GLY A 291 16.55 -11.66 5.52
C GLY A 291 15.65 -10.98 6.55
N LEU A 292 15.72 -11.45 7.79
CA LEU A 292 14.98 -10.85 8.91
C LEU A 292 15.57 -9.47 9.29
N ALA A 293 16.87 -9.26 9.04
CA ALA A 293 17.57 -8.00 9.32
C ALA A 293 16.94 -6.76 8.67
N ALA A 294 16.27 -6.93 7.52
CA ALA A 294 15.65 -5.85 6.77
C ALA A 294 14.11 -5.94 6.74
N TYR A 295 13.53 -6.92 7.43
CA TYR A 295 12.08 -7.06 7.55
C TYR A 295 11.61 -6.32 8.80
N GLU A 296 11.12 -5.09 8.61
CA GLU A 296 10.57 -4.24 9.68
C GLU A 296 11.48 -4.15 10.93
N PRO A 297 12.76 -3.77 10.77
CA PRO A 297 13.77 -3.96 11.82
C PRO A 297 13.45 -3.23 13.13
N ALA A 298 12.90 -2.01 13.05
CA ALA A 298 12.50 -1.25 14.23
C ALA A 298 11.32 -1.89 14.97
N ALA A 299 10.29 -2.34 14.24
CA ALA A 299 9.12 -3.00 14.81
C ALA A 299 9.49 -4.34 15.45
N PHE A 300 10.29 -5.17 14.77
CA PHE A 300 10.77 -6.44 15.31
C PHE A 300 11.64 -6.24 16.56
N ALA A 301 12.54 -5.25 16.55
CA ALA A 301 13.36 -4.95 17.73
C ALA A 301 12.51 -4.53 18.93
N CYS A 302 11.53 -3.64 18.71
CA CYS A 302 10.60 -3.20 19.73
C CYS A 302 9.74 -4.37 20.27
N PHE A 303 9.22 -5.22 19.38
CA PHE A 303 8.44 -6.41 19.75
C PHE A 303 9.25 -7.36 20.64
N LEU A 304 10.48 -7.71 20.22
CA LEU A 304 11.34 -8.60 20.98
C LEU A 304 11.77 -7.98 22.32
N ALA A 305 11.98 -6.66 22.38
CA ALA A 305 12.26 -5.96 23.63
C ALA A 305 11.05 -5.99 24.58
N ALA A 306 9.83 -5.84 24.06
CA ALA A 306 8.62 -5.99 24.86
C ALA A 306 8.49 -7.42 25.44
N LEU A 307 8.82 -8.45 24.67
CA LEU A 307 8.85 -9.84 25.16
C LEU A 307 9.83 -10.04 26.33
N ASP A 308 10.95 -9.32 26.30
CA ASP A 308 12.04 -9.42 27.29
C ASP A 308 11.67 -8.79 28.63
N VAL A 309 10.89 -7.70 28.62
CA VAL A 309 10.54 -6.94 29.83
C VAL A 309 9.14 -7.18 30.35
N ALA A 310 8.23 -7.70 29.52
CA ALA A 310 6.83 -7.88 29.91
C ALA A 310 6.68 -8.84 31.12
N GLY A 311 5.64 -8.61 31.91
CA GLY A 311 5.24 -9.51 32.99
C GLY A 311 4.78 -10.90 32.50
N PRO A 312 4.34 -11.81 33.38
CA PRO A 312 3.79 -13.11 33.00
C PRO A 312 2.61 -13.00 32.04
N GLY A 313 2.46 -13.97 31.13
CA GLY A 313 1.36 -14.03 30.17
C GLY A 313 1.79 -14.49 28.78
N GLU A 314 0.81 -14.64 27.90
CA GLU A 314 0.92 -15.12 26.51
C GLU A 314 1.35 -14.01 25.55
N VAL A 315 1.83 -14.41 24.37
CA VAL A 315 2.11 -13.51 23.25
C VAL A 315 1.02 -13.70 22.21
N LEU A 316 0.35 -12.62 21.84
CA LEU A 316 -0.67 -12.63 20.79
C LEU A 316 -0.14 -11.95 19.52
N ASP A 317 -0.20 -12.65 18.40
CA ASP A 317 0.09 -12.14 17.07
C ASP A 317 -1.25 -12.02 16.31
N ILE A 318 -1.83 -10.83 16.28
CA ILE A 318 -3.17 -10.57 15.75
C ILE A 318 -3.02 -9.99 14.33
N GLY A 319 -3.60 -10.70 13.36
CA GLY A 319 -3.29 -10.53 11.94
C GLY A 319 -1.91 -11.09 11.62
N ALA A 320 -1.74 -12.38 11.93
CA ALA A 320 -0.44 -13.05 11.91
C ALA A 320 0.11 -13.27 10.49
N ASN A 321 -0.73 -13.21 9.44
CA ASN A 321 -0.34 -13.47 8.06
C ASN A 321 0.34 -14.86 7.96
N VAL A 322 1.56 -14.93 7.43
CA VAL A 322 2.36 -16.16 7.35
C VAL A 322 2.99 -16.59 8.69
N GLY A 323 2.71 -15.89 9.79
CA GLY A 323 3.10 -16.26 11.16
C GLY A 323 4.55 -15.90 11.52
N ILE A 324 5.13 -14.85 10.92
CA ILE A 324 6.53 -14.49 11.15
C ILE A 324 6.77 -14.01 12.60
N TYR A 325 5.92 -13.13 13.13
CA TYR A 325 6.05 -12.63 14.51
C TYR A 325 5.83 -13.76 15.53
N ALA A 326 4.76 -14.56 15.36
CA ALA A 326 4.49 -15.73 16.19
C ALA A 326 5.62 -16.76 16.17
N GLY A 327 6.15 -17.09 14.99
CA GLY A 327 7.22 -18.08 14.83
C GLY A 327 8.53 -17.64 15.50
N ILE A 328 8.93 -16.39 15.29
CA ILE A 328 10.13 -15.82 15.93
C ILE A 328 9.94 -15.72 17.45
N ALA A 329 8.78 -15.26 17.93
CA ALA A 329 8.46 -15.24 19.35
C ALA A 329 8.58 -16.64 19.95
N SER A 330 7.93 -17.64 19.34
CA SER A 330 7.95 -19.02 19.84
C SER A 330 9.35 -19.64 19.85
N ALA A 331 10.24 -19.24 18.93
CA ALA A 331 11.61 -19.71 18.92
C ALA A 331 12.49 -19.07 20.01
N LEU A 332 12.15 -17.85 20.44
CA LEU A 332 12.98 -17.04 21.35
C LEU A 332 12.44 -16.96 22.79
N THR A 333 11.18 -17.32 23.03
CA THR A 333 10.56 -17.28 24.36
C THR A 333 9.92 -18.62 24.75
N ARG A 334 9.71 -18.80 26.06
CA ARG A 334 8.96 -19.93 26.63
C ARG A 334 7.49 -19.62 26.88
N ARG A 335 7.05 -18.39 26.56
CA ARG A 335 5.65 -18.00 26.67
C ARG A 335 4.83 -18.81 25.66
N THR A 336 3.58 -19.10 26.02
CA THR A 336 2.60 -19.54 25.04
C THR A 336 2.42 -18.43 24.01
N VAL A 337 2.43 -18.79 22.74
CA VAL A 337 2.23 -17.88 21.62
C VAL A 337 0.99 -18.30 20.86
N ARG A 338 0.13 -17.32 20.53
CA ARG A 338 -1.10 -17.53 19.79
C ARG A 338 -1.18 -16.56 18.63
N ALA A 339 -1.29 -17.10 17.42
CA ALA A 339 -1.47 -16.36 16.18
C ALA A 339 -2.94 -16.36 15.78
N PHE A 340 -3.49 -15.21 15.39
CA PHE A 340 -4.84 -15.07 14.83
C PHE A 340 -4.72 -14.64 13.37
N GLU A 341 -5.20 -15.48 12.45
CA GLU A 341 -5.18 -15.19 11.01
C GLU A 341 -6.47 -15.69 10.36
N PRO A 342 -7.38 -14.80 9.95
CA PRO A 342 -8.67 -15.20 9.40
C PRO A 342 -8.59 -15.83 8.00
N ALA A 343 -7.53 -15.57 7.22
CA ALA A 343 -7.38 -16.15 5.88
C ALA A 343 -6.87 -17.59 5.95
N PRO A 344 -7.67 -18.60 5.50
CA PRO A 344 -7.30 -20.01 5.68
C PRO A 344 -5.95 -20.38 5.07
N GLU A 345 -5.60 -19.83 3.90
CA GLU A 345 -4.32 -20.13 3.26
C GLU A 345 -3.13 -19.59 4.05
N LEU A 346 -3.24 -18.38 4.61
CA LEU A 346 -2.18 -17.77 5.42
C LEU A 346 -2.05 -18.50 6.76
N ALA A 347 -3.18 -18.83 7.39
CA ALA A 347 -3.23 -19.63 8.60
C ALA A 347 -2.60 -21.04 8.39
N GLU A 348 -2.84 -21.67 7.23
CA GLU A 348 -2.18 -22.93 6.87
C GLU A 348 -0.66 -22.78 6.74
N VAL A 349 -0.17 -21.69 6.13
CA VAL A 349 1.27 -21.43 6.02
C VAL A 349 1.88 -21.20 7.40
N ALA A 350 1.23 -20.42 8.28
CA ALA A 350 1.67 -20.24 9.65
C ALA A 350 1.70 -21.57 10.42
N ALA A 351 0.65 -22.40 10.33
CA ALA A 351 0.62 -23.70 11.00
C ALA A 351 1.73 -24.65 10.50
N ARG A 352 2.01 -24.65 9.18
CA ARG A 352 3.13 -25.40 8.61
C ARG A 352 4.47 -24.85 9.07
N PHE A 353 4.62 -23.54 9.16
CA PHE A 353 5.83 -22.90 9.67
C PHE A 353 6.12 -23.32 11.12
N ALA A 354 5.09 -23.44 11.96
CA ALA A 354 5.23 -24.01 13.29
C ALA A 354 5.71 -25.48 13.24
N ALA A 355 5.06 -26.32 12.44
CA ALA A 355 5.35 -27.75 12.34
C ALA A 355 6.76 -28.05 11.80
N ASP A 356 7.17 -27.35 10.73
CA ASP A 356 8.48 -27.52 10.07
C ASP A 356 9.66 -27.21 11.01
N ASN A 357 9.41 -26.38 12.04
CA ASN A 357 10.43 -25.91 12.99
C ASN A 357 10.21 -26.40 14.42
N GLN A 358 9.21 -27.25 14.66
CA GLN A 358 8.85 -27.75 15.99
C GLN A 358 8.56 -26.61 16.99
N LEU A 359 7.94 -25.52 16.52
CA LEU A 359 7.57 -24.38 17.33
C LEU A 359 6.24 -24.64 18.07
N GLY A 360 6.13 -24.14 19.30
CA GLY A 360 5.04 -24.44 20.21
C GLY A 360 3.84 -23.47 20.15
N TYR A 361 3.68 -22.70 19.07
CA TYR A 361 2.58 -21.74 18.94
C TYR A 361 1.34 -22.34 18.28
N SER A 362 0.16 -21.82 18.63
CA SER A 362 -1.11 -22.20 18.01
C SER A 362 -1.59 -21.13 17.02
N VAL A 363 -2.23 -21.56 15.94
CA VAL A 363 -2.86 -20.68 14.94
C VAL A 363 -4.37 -20.82 15.03
N GLU A 364 -5.06 -19.71 15.23
CA GLU A 364 -6.50 -19.57 15.25
C GLU A 364 -6.96 -18.99 13.91
N THR A 365 -7.73 -19.73 13.12
CA THR A 365 -8.36 -19.22 11.89
C THR A 365 -9.59 -18.37 12.24
N LEU A 366 -9.32 -17.21 12.85
CA LEU A 366 -10.30 -16.36 13.51
C LEU A 366 -9.90 -14.90 13.35
N ALA A 367 -10.83 -14.05 12.95
CA ALA A 367 -10.66 -12.61 13.04
C ALA A 367 -11.01 -12.12 14.45
N LEU A 368 -10.24 -11.17 14.96
CA LEU A 368 -10.61 -10.42 16.15
C LEU A 368 -11.23 -9.08 15.75
N GLY A 369 -12.25 -8.64 16.48
CA GLY A 369 -12.95 -7.39 16.19
C GLY A 369 -13.84 -6.93 17.34
N ALA A 370 -14.63 -5.88 17.10
CA ALA A 370 -15.42 -5.21 18.15
C ALA A 370 -16.63 -6.02 18.65
N GLU A 371 -17.14 -6.95 17.83
CA GLU A 371 -18.33 -7.75 18.14
C GLU A 371 -18.18 -9.19 17.62
N ASN A 372 -18.80 -10.15 18.33
CA ASN A 372 -18.84 -11.53 17.88
C ASN A 372 -19.79 -11.69 16.69
N GLY A 373 -19.40 -12.46 15.68
CA GLY A 373 -20.26 -12.73 14.54
C GLY A 373 -19.51 -13.31 13.36
N THR A 374 -19.95 -12.92 12.17
CA THR A 374 -19.28 -13.24 10.91
C THR A 374 -19.12 -11.98 10.08
N ALA A 375 -18.03 -11.91 9.32
CA ALA A 375 -17.75 -10.79 8.43
C ALA A 375 -17.27 -11.31 7.06
N THR A 376 -17.47 -10.49 6.03
CA THR A 376 -16.88 -10.75 4.71
C THR A 376 -15.44 -10.27 4.72
N PHE A 377 -14.51 -11.19 4.51
CA PHE A 377 -13.09 -10.89 4.36
C PHE A 377 -12.77 -10.70 2.89
N TYR A 378 -12.03 -9.63 2.57
CA TYR A 378 -11.66 -9.28 1.20
C TYR A 378 -10.17 -9.57 1.01
N MET A 379 -9.85 -10.58 0.18
CA MET A 379 -8.45 -10.81 -0.21
C MET A 379 -8.04 -9.88 -1.34
N SER A 380 -6.83 -9.34 -1.25
CA SER A 380 -6.25 -8.57 -2.34
C SER A 380 -5.69 -9.49 -3.44
N ASP A 381 -5.88 -9.12 -4.70
CA ASP A 381 -5.33 -9.87 -5.86
C ASP A 381 -3.81 -9.67 -6.04
N SER A 382 -3.22 -8.74 -5.28
CA SER A 382 -1.85 -8.25 -5.48
C SER A 382 -0.87 -8.58 -4.36
N SER A 383 -1.34 -8.80 -3.12
CA SER A 383 -0.50 -9.02 -1.94
C SER A 383 -1.26 -9.70 -0.79
N ASP A 384 -0.57 -10.61 -0.11
CA ASP A 384 -0.89 -11.23 1.18
C ASP A 384 -0.75 -10.26 2.38
N THR A 385 -0.22 -9.05 2.17
CA THR A 385 0.01 -7.99 3.16
C THR A 385 -0.98 -6.83 3.00
N SER A 386 -2.23 -7.12 2.62
CA SER A 386 -3.24 -6.10 2.30
C SER A 386 -4.66 -6.64 2.44
N ASN A 387 -4.84 -7.67 3.28
CA ASN A 387 -6.11 -8.33 3.45
C ASN A 387 -6.87 -7.69 4.61
N SER A 388 -8.08 -7.18 4.35
CA SER A 388 -8.82 -6.38 5.32
C SER A 388 -10.29 -6.80 5.42
N LEU A 389 -10.86 -6.58 6.60
CA LEU A 389 -12.31 -6.64 6.86
C LEU A 389 -13.04 -5.35 6.45
N ALA A 390 -12.30 -4.28 6.14
CA ALA A 390 -12.88 -3.00 5.74
C ALA A 390 -13.46 -3.04 4.31
N LYS A 391 -14.77 -2.82 4.20
CA LYS A 391 -15.48 -2.75 2.91
C LYS A 391 -14.97 -1.56 2.07
N GLY A 392 -14.40 -1.84 0.89
CA GLY A 392 -14.00 -0.81 -0.09
C GLY A 392 -12.50 -0.51 -0.17
N PHE A 393 -11.65 -1.35 0.43
CA PHE A 393 -10.19 -1.17 0.42
C PHE A 393 -9.57 -1.23 -1.00
N ARG A 394 -10.09 -2.09 -1.91
CA ARG A 394 -9.87 -2.11 -3.39
C ARG A 394 -10.68 -3.26 -4.05
N GLU A 395 -10.77 -3.32 -5.38
CA GLU A 395 -11.45 -4.42 -6.11
C GLU A 395 -10.78 -5.77 -5.79
N SER A 396 -11.46 -6.65 -5.03
CA SER A 396 -11.00 -8.00 -4.65
C SER A 396 -11.61 -9.07 -5.56
N SER A 397 -10.85 -10.06 -6.05
CA SER A 397 -11.40 -11.19 -6.83
C SER A 397 -11.96 -12.34 -5.99
N GLU A 398 -11.60 -12.44 -4.71
CA GLU A 398 -12.10 -13.50 -3.80
C GLU A 398 -12.63 -12.93 -2.48
N GLN A 399 -13.82 -13.38 -2.09
CA GLN A 399 -14.50 -13.04 -0.85
C GLN A 399 -14.86 -14.34 -0.12
N PHE A 400 -14.54 -14.44 1.16
CA PHE A 400 -15.04 -15.52 2.00
C PHE A 400 -15.53 -14.98 3.35
N THR A 401 -16.45 -15.73 3.95
CA THR A 401 -16.98 -15.42 5.28
C THR A 401 -16.00 -15.93 6.32
N VAL A 402 -15.61 -15.06 7.25
CA VAL A 402 -14.77 -15.41 8.40
C VAL A 402 -15.56 -15.26 9.68
N THR A 403 -15.22 -16.07 10.68
CA THR A 403 -15.69 -15.89 12.05
C THR A 403 -14.97 -14.70 12.67
N VAL A 404 -15.72 -13.84 13.35
CA VAL A 404 -15.18 -12.73 14.15
C VAL A 404 -15.53 -13.00 15.61
N GLU A 405 -14.56 -12.88 16.50
CA GLU A 405 -14.75 -12.95 17.96
C GLU A 405 -14.07 -11.73 18.62
N THR A 406 -14.65 -11.22 19.69
CA THR A 406 -13.99 -10.24 20.57
C THR A 406 -12.87 -10.93 21.34
N LEU A 407 -11.75 -10.25 21.55
CA LEU A 407 -10.68 -10.82 22.38
C LEU A 407 -11.16 -11.09 23.81
N ASP A 408 -12.08 -10.26 24.33
CA ASP A 408 -12.70 -10.48 25.63
C ASP A 408 -13.49 -11.80 25.71
N SER A 409 -14.27 -12.13 24.68
CA SER A 409 -14.98 -13.42 24.62
C SER A 409 -14.00 -14.59 24.51
N TYR A 410 -12.97 -14.43 23.69
CA TYR A 410 -11.94 -15.44 23.51
C TYR A 410 -11.18 -15.71 24.81
N ALA A 411 -10.76 -14.66 25.52
CA ALA A 411 -10.07 -14.72 26.80
C ALA A 411 -10.93 -15.41 27.86
N ALA A 412 -12.21 -15.00 27.99
CA ALA A 412 -13.14 -15.61 28.95
C ALA A 412 -13.37 -17.11 28.71
N ARG A 413 -13.38 -17.54 27.43
CA ARG A 413 -13.61 -18.93 27.04
C ARG A 413 -12.37 -19.82 27.22
N THR A 414 -11.17 -19.26 27.03
CA THR A 414 -9.91 -20.02 26.99
C THR A 414 -9.06 -19.89 28.24
N GLY A 415 -9.30 -18.86 29.07
CA GLY A 415 -8.43 -18.48 30.17
C GLY A 415 -7.12 -17.82 29.72
N MET A 416 -7.06 -17.36 28.47
CA MET A 416 -5.89 -16.68 27.90
C MET A 416 -5.64 -15.34 28.60
N VAL A 417 -4.38 -15.07 28.94
CA VAL A 417 -3.92 -13.83 29.59
C VAL A 417 -2.78 -13.23 28.76
N PRO A 418 -2.95 -12.06 28.11
CA PRO A 418 -1.91 -11.49 27.27
C PRO A 418 -0.86 -10.74 28.08
N ALA A 419 0.41 -10.91 27.72
CA ALA A 419 1.52 -10.07 28.17
C ALA A 419 2.00 -9.12 27.06
N VAL A 420 1.99 -9.59 25.82
CA VAL A 420 2.38 -8.81 24.63
C VAL A 420 1.40 -9.09 23.50
N MET A 421 0.95 -8.04 22.81
CA MET A 421 0.06 -8.12 21.67
C MET A 421 0.69 -7.38 20.48
N LYS A 422 0.83 -8.04 19.34
CA LYS A 422 1.01 -7.39 18.03
C LYS A 422 -0.35 -7.32 17.36
N VAL A 423 -0.74 -6.16 16.86
CA VAL A 423 -2.03 -5.89 16.22
C VAL A 423 -1.77 -5.19 14.89
N ASP A 424 -2.04 -5.89 13.80
CA ASP A 424 -1.85 -5.39 12.44
C ASP A 424 -2.82 -6.21 11.58
N THR A 425 -3.95 -5.58 11.32
CA THR A 425 -5.17 -6.18 10.76
C THR A 425 -5.70 -5.34 9.61
N GLU A 426 -4.82 -4.55 9.01
CA GLU A 426 -5.06 -3.71 7.84
C GLU A 426 -6.29 -2.81 8.04
N THR A 427 -6.17 -1.80 8.91
CA THR A 427 -7.18 -0.75 9.24
C THR A 427 -8.26 -1.12 10.25
N THR A 428 -8.27 -2.36 10.77
CA THR A 428 -9.26 -2.80 11.77
C THR A 428 -8.72 -2.89 13.19
N GLU A 429 -7.54 -2.31 13.43
CA GLU A 429 -6.88 -2.27 14.74
C GLU A 429 -7.78 -1.62 15.81
N PRO A 430 -8.50 -0.51 15.54
CA PRO A 430 -9.41 0.05 16.54
C PRO A 430 -10.56 -0.90 16.92
N ASP A 431 -11.01 -1.75 16.00
CA ASP A 431 -12.05 -2.75 16.26
C ASP A 431 -11.53 -3.88 17.15
N VAL A 432 -10.32 -4.37 16.87
CA VAL A 432 -9.63 -5.37 17.72
C VAL A 432 -9.49 -4.85 19.15
N LEU A 433 -8.97 -3.63 19.31
CA LEU A 433 -8.73 -3.06 20.64
C LEU A 433 -10.04 -2.73 21.38
N ALA A 434 -11.09 -2.33 20.66
CA ALA A 434 -12.42 -2.13 21.25
C ALA A 434 -13.02 -3.45 21.75
N GLY A 435 -12.84 -4.55 21.01
CA GLY A 435 -13.25 -5.91 21.42
C GLY A 435 -12.33 -6.57 22.47
N ALA A 436 -11.27 -5.88 22.89
CA ALA A 436 -10.32 -6.33 23.90
C ALA A 436 -10.38 -5.49 25.18
N ALA A 437 -11.41 -4.64 25.32
CA ALA A 437 -11.42 -3.60 26.33
C ALA A 437 -11.32 -4.13 27.78
N ALA A 438 -12.02 -5.21 28.11
CA ALA A 438 -11.93 -5.80 29.46
C ALA A 438 -10.56 -6.46 29.67
N THR A 439 -10.07 -7.20 28.69
CA THR A 439 -8.77 -7.90 28.73
C THR A 439 -7.62 -6.91 28.88
N ILE A 440 -7.65 -5.80 28.13
CA ILE A 440 -6.62 -4.74 28.18
C ILE A 440 -6.67 -4.01 29.53
N ALA A 441 -7.87 -3.68 30.01
CA ALA A 441 -8.03 -3.01 31.31
C ALA A 441 -7.54 -3.87 32.48
N GLU A 442 -7.75 -5.20 32.41
CA GLU A 442 -7.35 -6.13 33.47
C GLU A 442 -5.85 -6.46 33.43
N HIS A 443 -5.31 -6.79 32.25
CA HIS A 443 -3.97 -7.38 32.13
C HIS A 443 -2.90 -6.40 31.68
N ARG A 444 -3.26 -5.24 31.15
CA ARG A 444 -2.34 -4.16 30.75
C ARG A 444 -1.15 -4.67 29.89
N PRO A 445 -1.37 -5.46 28.82
CA PRO A 445 -0.29 -5.99 28.00
C PRO A 445 0.50 -4.88 27.30
N TRP A 446 1.73 -5.17 26.89
CA TRP A 446 2.44 -4.32 25.90
C TRP A 446 1.79 -4.51 24.54
N ILE A 447 1.44 -3.43 23.84
CA ILE A 447 0.75 -3.52 22.55
C ILE A 447 1.59 -2.84 21.48
N LEU A 448 1.93 -3.57 20.42
CA LEU A 448 2.45 -3.00 19.18
C LEU A 448 1.32 -2.99 18.16
N CYS A 449 0.94 -1.82 17.66
CA CYS A 449 -0.25 -1.61 16.85
C CYS A 449 0.11 -0.92 15.53
N GLU A 450 -0.36 -1.44 14.40
CA GLU A 450 -0.21 -0.76 13.11
C GLU A 450 -1.06 0.52 13.07
N VAL A 451 -0.52 1.58 12.48
CA VAL A 451 -1.20 2.84 12.25
C VAL A 451 -0.91 3.31 10.82
N LEU A 452 -1.91 3.19 9.95
CA LEU A 452 -1.85 3.70 8.58
C LEU A 452 -2.31 5.16 8.52
N ALA A 453 -1.51 6.01 7.87
CA ALA A 453 -1.77 7.45 7.77
C ALA A 453 -3.12 7.76 7.09
N GLY A 454 -3.98 8.52 7.78
CA GLY A 454 -5.29 8.97 7.33
C GLY A 454 -6.36 7.87 7.28
N ARG A 455 -6.21 6.81 8.07
CA ARG A 455 -7.07 5.61 7.99
C ARG A 455 -7.76 5.22 9.29
N GLY A 456 -7.50 5.88 10.40
CA GLY A 456 -8.19 5.52 11.65
C GLY A 456 -7.61 6.07 12.95
N GLU A 457 -6.66 7.00 12.88
CA GLU A 457 -5.91 7.50 14.04
C GLU A 457 -6.83 8.05 15.13
N ASP A 458 -7.77 8.94 14.77
CA ASP A 458 -8.77 9.50 15.71
C ASP A 458 -9.59 8.42 16.43
N ARG A 459 -9.88 7.31 15.75
CA ARG A 459 -10.68 6.21 16.31
C ARG A 459 -9.81 5.37 17.23
N LEU A 460 -8.57 5.09 16.81
CA LEU A 460 -7.60 4.34 17.59
C LEU A 460 -7.29 5.07 18.90
N GLU A 461 -7.03 6.37 18.83
CA GLU A 461 -6.76 7.21 20.01
C GLU A 461 -7.95 7.17 20.99
N LYS A 462 -9.19 7.32 20.50
CA LYS A 462 -10.40 7.22 21.34
C LYS A 462 -10.57 5.87 22.02
N VAL A 463 -10.16 4.78 21.37
CA VAL A 463 -10.24 3.42 21.93
C VAL A 463 -9.16 3.19 22.97
N VAL A 464 -7.94 3.69 22.74
CA VAL A 464 -6.79 3.40 23.61
C VAL A 464 -6.67 4.37 24.79
N ALA A 465 -7.04 5.65 24.62
CA ALA A 465 -6.91 6.68 25.64
C ALA A 465 -7.53 6.33 27.01
N PRO A 466 -8.72 5.70 27.10
CA PRO A 466 -9.32 5.34 28.39
C PRO A 466 -8.48 4.38 29.24
N PHE A 467 -7.56 3.63 28.63
CA PHE A 467 -6.72 2.67 29.34
C PHE A 467 -5.45 3.31 29.95
N GLY A 468 -5.12 4.56 29.63
CA GLY A 468 -3.93 5.24 30.16
C GLY A 468 -2.61 4.59 29.71
N TYR A 469 -2.50 4.24 28.43
CA TYR A 469 -1.23 3.85 27.82
C TYR A 469 -0.40 5.06 27.45
N HIS A 470 0.93 4.89 27.44
CA HIS A 470 1.87 5.80 26.83
C HIS A 470 2.14 5.33 25.40
N TRP A 471 2.01 6.20 24.40
CA TRP A 471 2.18 5.80 23.01
C TRP A 471 3.41 6.42 22.35
N TYR A 472 4.12 5.57 21.61
CA TYR A 472 5.39 5.89 20.98
C TYR A 472 5.36 5.42 19.53
N HIS A 473 5.68 6.32 18.60
CA HIS A 473 5.89 5.91 17.22
C HIS A 473 7.20 5.12 17.13
N VAL A 474 7.15 3.89 16.60
CA VAL A 474 8.32 3.00 16.56
C VAL A 474 9.19 3.37 15.37
N THR A 475 10.33 3.99 15.64
CA THR A 475 11.28 4.47 14.62
C THR A 475 12.64 3.79 14.74
N SER A 476 13.57 4.12 13.85
CA SER A 476 14.96 3.65 13.94
C SER A 476 15.76 4.33 15.07
N GLU A 477 15.36 5.53 15.50
CA GLU A 477 16.01 6.27 16.59
C GLU A 477 15.46 5.83 17.97
N VAL A 478 16.35 5.50 18.92
CA VAL A 478 16.01 4.99 20.26
C VAL A 478 16.73 5.85 21.31
N PRO A 479 16.06 6.34 22.38
CA PRO A 479 14.68 6.03 22.79
C PRO A 479 13.61 6.71 21.92
N TYR A 480 12.43 6.09 21.83
CA TYR A 480 11.30 6.70 21.14
C TYR A 480 10.76 7.87 21.95
N LEU A 481 10.33 8.93 21.26
CA LEU A 481 9.68 10.06 21.89
C LEU A 481 8.18 9.76 22.07
N GLU A 482 7.69 9.98 23.29
CA GLU A 482 6.26 9.92 23.58
C GLU A 482 5.53 10.97 22.75
N ARG A 483 4.36 10.60 22.22
CA ARG A 483 3.54 11.50 21.40
C ARG A 483 2.31 11.94 22.18
N ASP A 484 1.84 13.15 21.92
CA ASP A 484 0.56 13.63 22.48
C ASP A 484 -0.64 13.10 21.67
N THR A 485 -0.42 12.77 20.39
CA THR A 485 -1.43 12.29 19.44
C THR A 485 -0.89 11.10 18.67
N ILE A 486 -1.81 10.26 18.17
CA ILE A 486 -1.45 9.17 17.26
C ILE A 486 -1.49 9.70 15.81
N GLU A 487 -0.37 9.63 15.10
CA GLU A 487 -0.26 10.06 13.71
C GLU A 487 0.42 8.98 12.87
N GLY A 488 -0.25 8.48 11.83
CA GLY A 488 0.34 7.48 10.94
C GLY A 488 1.47 8.05 10.09
N ASP A 489 2.47 7.22 9.81
CA ASP A 489 3.60 7.61 8.97
C ASP A 489 3.19 7.70 7.49
N ARG A 490 3.32 8.90 6.92
CA ARG A 490 2.97 9.18 5.51
C ARG A 490 3.99 8.62 4.52
N THR A 491 5.20 8.27 4.95
CA THR A 491 6.21 7.62 4.09
C THR A 491 6.01 6.10 4.02
N TYR A 492 5.16 5.54 4.90
CA TYR A 492 4.96 4.10 5.08
C TYR A 492 6.22 3.33 5.45
N GLU A 493 7.21 4.00 6.06
CA GLU A 493 8.46 3.38 6.49
C GLU A 493 8.32 2.75 7.89
N HIS A 494 7.56 3.41 8.76
CA HIS A 494 7.40 3.04 10.16
C HIS A 494 5.92 3.04 10.53
N LEU A 495 5.28 1.87 10.40
CA LEU A 495 3.83 1.75 10.58
C LEU A 495 3.41 1.43 12.02
N MET A 496 4.34 1.01 12.88
CA MET A 496 4.01 0.52 14.21
C MET A 496 4.06 1.62 15.27
N TYR A 497 3.06 1.61 16.15
CA TYR A 497 3.07 2.31 17.42
C TYR A 497 3.24 1.30 18.56
N LEU A 498 4.01 1.68 19.57
CA LEU A 498 4.07 0.99 20.84
C LEU A 498 3.12 1.70 21.82
N PHE A 499 2.16 0.97 22.35
CA PHE A 499 1.39 1.36 23.53
C PHE A 499 1.97 0.61 24.74
N ALA A 500 2.72 1.36 25.57
CA ALA A 500 3.35 0.86 26.78
C ALA A 500 2.45 1.09 28.01
N PRO A 501 2.24 0.07 28.87
CA PRO A 501 1.35 0.19 30.02
C PRO A 501 1.89 1.10 31.13
N GLU A 502 3.20 1.36 31.11
CA GLU A 502 3.92 2.30 31.97
C GLU A 502 4.99 2.99 31.11
N VAL A 503 5.51 4.13 31.56
CA VAL A 503 6.63 4.81 30.87
C VAL A 503 7.83 3.85 30.80
N PRO A 504 8.33 3.50 29.60
CA PRO A 504 9.43 2.57 29.47
C PRO A 504 10.72 3.11 30.11
N ASP A 505 11.38 2.27 30.92
CA ASP A 505 12.64 2.59 31.58
C ASP A 505 13.86 2.27 30.71
N GLU A 506 15.07 2.57 31.22
CA GLU A 506 16.32 2.25 30.51
C GLU A 506 16.54 0.76 30.25
N ARG A 507 15.87 -0.14 30.99
CA ARG A 507 15.97 -1.58 30.72
C ARG A 507 15.27 -1.91 29.41
N PHE A 508 14.09 -1.35 29.17
CA PHE A 508 13.40 -1.49 27.89
C PHE A 508 14.21 -0.88 26.75
N TRP A 509 14.70 0.35 26.90
CA TRP A 509 15.48 1.01 25.84
C TRP A 509 16.79 0.30 25.51
N THR A 510 17.45 -0.27 26.53
CA THR A 510 18.62 -1.12 26.33
C THR A 510 18.25 -2.41 25.59
N ALA A 511 17.13 -3.06 25.96
CA ALA A 511 16.64 -4.23 25.25
C ALA A 511 16.34 -3.92 23.77
N VAL A 512 15.72 -2.78 23.45
CA VAL A 512 15.49 -2.37 22.05
C VAL A 512 16.82 -2.26 21.30
N ARG A 513 17.81 -1.56 21.85
CA ARG A 513 19.14 -1.41 21.23
C ARG A 513 19.85 -2.75 21.00
N ASP A 514 19.82 -3.63 21.99
CA ASP A 514 20.39 -4.96 21.90
C ASP A 514 19.70 -5.79 20.81
N ARG A 515 18.36 -5.77 20.77
CA ARG A 515 17.58 -6.48 19.74
C ARG A 515 17.82 -5.93 18.34
N THR A 516 17.96 -4.61 18.18
CA THR A 516 18.34 -3.99 16.90
C THR A 516 19.70 -4.51 16.43
N ALA A 517 20.69 -4.57 17.33
CA ALA A 517 22.02 -5.07 16.99
C ALA A 517 22.02 -6.57 16.64
N GLU A 518 21.27 -7.39 17.37
CA GLU A 518 21.13 -8.82 17.08
C GLU A 518 20.42 -9.06 15.73
N LEU A 519 19.35 -8.31 15.44
CA LEU A 519 18.58 -8.40 14.20
C LEU A 519 19.40 -7.99 12.97
N ALA A 520 20.28 -6.99 13.09
CA ALA A 520 21.19 -6.60 12.01
C ALA A 520 22.06 -7.77 11.52
N GLY A 521 22.34 -8.74 12.40
CA GLY A 521 23.05 -9.97 12.08
C GLY A 521 22.21 -11.07 11.43
N CYS A 522 20.90 -10.90 11.23
CA CYS A 522 19.98 -11.90 10.67
C CYS A 522 19.86 -11.81 9.14
N THR A 523 21.00 -11.84 8.45
CA THR A 523 21.06 -11.70 6.99
C THR A 523 20.74 -13.01 6.26
N VAL A 524 20.51 -12.93 4.94
CA VAL A 524 20.26 -14.09 4.08
C VAL A 524 21.46 -15.04 4.09
N GLU A 525 22.69 -14.50 4.07
CA GLU A 525 23.93 -15.29 4.06
C GLU A 525 24.08 -16.12 5.33
N ARG A 526 23.71 -15.57 6.49
CA ARG A 526 23.74 -16.30 7.77
C ARG A 526 22.67 -17.39 7.84
N ALA A 527 21.58 -17.23 7.11
CA ALA A 527 20.49 -18.21 7.11
C ALA A 527 20.87 -19.50 6.35
N VAL A 528 21.77 -19.41 5.37
CA VAL A 528 22.23 -20.51 4.53
C VAL A 528 23.27 -21.39 5.27
N PRO A 529 23.25 -22.74 5.12
CA PRO A 529 24.15 -23.65 5.85
C PRO A 529 25.63 -23.50 5.53
#